data_AF-A0A6A7XZ76-F1
#
_entry.id   AF-A0A6A7XZ76-F1
#
_cell.length_a   1.000
_cell.length_b   1.000
_cell.length_c   1.000
_cell.angle_alpha   90.00
_cell.angle_beta   90.00
_cell.angle_gamma   90.00
#
_symmetry.space_group_name_H-M   'P 1'
#
loop_
_entity.id
_entity.type
_entity.pdbx_description
1 polymer ?
#
loop_
_entity_poly.entity_id
_entity_poly.type
_entity_poly.pdbx_seq_one_letter_code
_entity_poly.pdbx_strand_id
1 'polypeptide(L)'
;MAGTTTTRLSDPEPGAASDRIVREFAQRLVENGISGLPAGERRVIARVAKRYALARELDIAFEESTTFGDRVADRVAEIGGSWTFIISFVVFIAVWAGLNAVLLHWSAAFDPYPFIFLNLLLSLLAALQAPVIMMAQNRQADRDRLTAAHDYEVDLKAELEIMALHDKLDDLRSREIAALIEKLERLAEKTETELAALKSERAAK
;
A
#
# COMPACT_ATOMS: atom_id res chain seq x y z
N MET A 1 -7.52 -50.09 45.11
CA MET A 1 -6.82 -49.34 44.05
C MET A 1 -7.70 -48.18 43.64
N ALA A 2 -7.30 -46.98 44.02
CA ALA A 2 -8.02 -45.74 43.77
C ALA A 2 -7.60 -45.14 42.43
N GLY A 3 -8.57 -44.65 41.65
CA GLY A 3 -8.34 -43.93 40.41
C GLY A 3 -9.43 -42.89 40.21
N THR A 4 -9.27 -41.72 40.83
CA THR A 4 -10.08 -40.53 40.60
C THR A 4 -9.62 -39.86 39.32
N THR A 5 -10.42 -39.96 38.25
CA THR A 5 -10.21 -39.20 37.01
C THR A 5 -10.72 -37.78 37.22
N THR A 6 -9.80 -36.86 37.51
CA THR A 6 -10.01 -35.42 37.49
C THR A 6 -10.21 -34.97 36.04
N THR A 7 -11.43 -34.59 35.69
CA THR A 7 -11.77 -33.84 34.48
C THR A 7 -11.05 -32.48 34.52
N ARG A 8 -9.99 -32.32 33.72
CA ARG A 8 -9.37 -31.01 33.46
C ARG A 8 -10.39 -30.15 32.71
N LEU A 9 -10.77 -29.04 33.34
CA LEU A 9 -11.41 -27.89 32.69
C LEU A 9 -10.46 -27.40 31.60
N SER A 10 -10.83 -27.56 30.33
CA SER A 10 -10.09 -27.03 29.20
C SER A 10 -10.26 -25.51 29.16
N ASP A 11 -9.18 -24.77 29.38
CA ASP A 11 -9.14 -23.33 29.19
C ASP A 11 -9.50 -22.97 27.74
N PRO A 12 -10.27 -21.90 27.49
CA PRO A 12 -10.64 -21.49 26.15
C PRO A 12 -9.43 -20.93 25.40
N GLU A 13 -9.19 -21.45 24.19
CA GLU A 13 -8.19 -20.97 23.22
C GLU A 13 -8.25 -19.43 23.04
N PRO A 14 -7.12 -18.72 23.05
CA PRO A 14 -7.06 -17.24 23.07
C PRO A 14 -7.67 -16.55 21.84
N GLY A 15 -7.97 -17.28 20.75
CA GLY A 15 -8.70 -16.77 19.59
C GLY A 15 -10.23 -16.91 19.67
N ALA A 16 -10.74 -17.79 20.53
CA ALA A 16 -12.17 -18.13 20.57
C ALA A 16 -13.06 -17.00 21.11
N ALA A 17 -12.52 -16.15 21.99
CA ALA A 17 -13.24 -14.99 22.52
C ALA A 17 -13.40 -13.89 21.46
N SER A 18 -12.36 -13.63 20.67
CA SER A 18 -12.39 -12.65 19.58
C SER A 18 -13.38 -13.05 18.49
N ASP A 19 -13.37 -14.33 18.10
CA ASP A 19 -14.25 -14.86 17.06
C ASP A 19 -15.73 -14.80 17.48
N ARG A 20 -16.01 -14.97 18.77
CA ARG A 20 -17.36 -14.84 19.34
C ARG A 20 -17.86 -13.39 19.31
N ILE A 21 -16.99 -12.43 19.64
CA ILE A 21 -17.29 -11.00 19.59
C ILE A 21 -17.57 -10.56 18.16
N VAL A 22 -16.75 -11.01 17.20
CA VAL A 22 -16.93 -10.73 15.76
C VAL A 22 -18.26 -11.28 15.26
N ARG A 23 -18.64 -12.51 15.64
CA ARG A 23 -19.93 -13.10 15.26
C ARG A 23 -21.11 -12.37 15.87
N GLU A 24 -21.05 -12.02 17.15
CA GLU A 24 -22.13 -11.30 17.84
C GLU A 24 -22.32 -9.90 17.24
N PHE A 25 -21.21 -9.23 16.90
CA PHE A 25 -21.22 -7.95 16.19
C PHE A 25 -21.81 -8.07 14.77
N ALA A 26 -21.41 -9.08 14.00
CA ALA A 26 -21.96 -9.35 12.68
C ALA A 26 -23.47 -9.63 12.73
N GLN A 27 -23.91 -10.38 13.74
CA GLN A 27 -25.32 -10.72 13.94
C GLN A 27 -26.15 -9.48 14.31
N ARG A 28 -25.63 -8.61 15.18
CA ARG A 28 -26.25 -7.31 15.51
C ARG A 28 -26.36 -6.38 14.29
N LEU A 29 -25.37 -6.41 13.41
CA LEU A 29 -25.39 -5.64 12.16
C LEU A 29 -26.48 -6.12 11.20
N VAL A 30 -26.68 -7.44 11.11
CA VAL A 30 -27.70 -8.05 10.27
C VAL A 30 -29.10 -7.78 10.82
N GLU A 31 -29.29 -7.81 12.13
CA GLU A 31 -30.59 -7.64 12.77
C GLU A 31 -31.04 -6.17 12.89
N ASN A 32 -30.15 -5.26 13.33
CA ASN A 32 -30.51 -3.88 13.67
C ASN A 32 -29.98 -2.83 12.68
N GLY A 33 -29.20 -3.27 11.68
CA GLY A 33 -28.52 -2.38 10.75
C GLY A 33 -27.53 -1.43 11.43
N ILE A 34 -26.98 -0.50 10.64
CA ILE A 34 -25.99 0.49 11.11
C ILE A 34 -26.58 1.43 12.18
N SER A 35 -27.91 1.55 12.25
CA SER A 35 -28.67 2.35 13.22
C SER A 35 -28.51 1.92 14.68
N GLY A 36 -28.29 0.63 14.94
CA GLY A 36 -28.17 0.07 16.29
C GLY A 36 -26.79 0.22 16.94
N LEU A 37 -25.81 0.74 16.22
CA LEU A 37 -24.41 0.79 16.67
C LEU A 37 -24.08 2.07 17.43
N PRO A 38 -23.31 2.03 18.52
CA PRO A 38 -22.69 3.20 19.13
C PRO A 38 -22.03 4.14 18.10
N ALA A 39 -22.04 5.44 18.37
CA ALA A 39 -21.56 6.46 17.43
C ALA A 39 -20.08 6.30 17.02
N GLY A 40 -19.27 5.58 17.82
CA GLY A 40 -17.89 5.21 17.47
C GLY A 40 -17.85 4.12 16.39
N GLU A 41 -18.53 3.01 16.60
CA GLU A 41 -18.58 1.85 15.67
C GLU A 41 -19.19 2.24 14.32
N ARG A 42 -20.24 3.08 14.35
CA ARG A 42 -20.88 3.61 13.14
C ARG A 42 -19.92 4.38 12.24
N ARG A 43 -19.00 5.14 12.84
CA ARG A 43 -17.97 5.90 12.12
C ARG A 43 -16.88 5.01 11.54
N VAL A 44 -16.59 3.87 12.17
CA VAL A 44 -15.63 2.89 11.65
C VAL A 44 -16.22 2.20 10.41
N ILE A 45 -17.47 1.73 10.50
CA ILE A 45 -18.13 1.05 9.38
C ILE A 45 -18.37 1.99 8.21
N ALA A 46 -18.82 3.22 8.45
CA ALA A 46 -19.00 4.20 7.37
C ALA A 46 -17.67 4.50 6.64
N ARG A 47 -16.54 4.49 7.37
CA ARG A 47 -15.20 4.65 6.78
C ARG A 47 -14.78 3.42 5.99
N VAL A 48 -14.97 2.21 6.53
CA VAL A 48 -14.65 0.95 5.84
C VAL A 48 -15.51 0.76 4.58
N ALA A 49 -16.81 1.02 4.66
CA ALA A 49 -17.74 0.87 3.53
C ALA A 49 -17.45 1.87 2.40
N LYS A 50 -17.17 3.14 2.73
CA LYS A 50 -16.76 4.14 1.74
C LYS A 50 -15.44 3.77 1.06
N ARG A 51 -14.52 3.14 1.81
CA ARG A 51 -13.21 2.69 1.32
C ARG A 51 -13.30 1.42 0.46
N TYR A 52 -14.18 0.47 0.78
CA TYR A 52 -14.41 -0.74 -0.03
C TYR A 52 -15.06 -0.41 -1.38
N ALA A 53 -15.94 0.60 -1.42
CA ALA A 53 -16.50 1.10 -2.67
C ALA A 53 -15.43 1.71 -3.59
N LEU A 54 -14.50 2.50 -3.03
CA LEU A 54 -13.38 3.10 -3.78
C LEU A 54 -12.40 2.05 -4.33
N ALA A 55 -12.04 1.05 -3.53
CA ALA A 55 -11.13 -0.02 -3.96
C ALA A 55 -11.74 -0.88 -5.09
N ARG A 56 -13.05 -1.20 -5.00
CA ARG A 56 -13.73 -2.01 -6.01
C ARG A 56 -13.90 -1.31 -7.35
N GLU A 57 -14.02 0.01 -7.34
CA GLU A 57 -14.14 0.82 -8.55
C GLU A 57 -12.82 0.89 -9.33
N LEU A 58 -11.68 0.78 -8.64
CA LEU A 58 -10.35 0.66 -9.25
C LEU A 58 -10.11 -0.74 -9.84
N ASP A 59 -10.56 -1.79 -9.16
CA ASP A 59 -10.35 -3.20 -9.55
C ASP A 59 -11.10 -3.59 -10.85
N ILE A 60 -12.34 -3.08 -11.02
CA ILE A 60 -13.16 -3.35 -12.22
C ILE A 60 -12.57 -2.72 -13.49
N ALA A 61 -11.74 -1.68 -13.37
CA ALA A 61 -11.04 -1.08 -14.50
C ALA A 61 -9.81 -1.90 -14.98
N PHE A 62 -9.36 -2.88 -14.19
CA PHE A 62 -8.11 -3.61 -14.43
C PHE A 62 -8.26 -4.93 -15.19
N GLU A 63 -9.46 -5.49 -15.31
CA GLU A 63 -9.67 -6.81 -15.92
C GLU A 63 -9.64 -6.83 -17.47
N GLU A 64 -9.29 -5.72 -18.14
CA GLU A 64 -9.29 -5.67 -19.60
C GLU A 64 -7.96 -6.15 -20.23
N SER A 65 -7.81 -7.47 -20.27
CA SER A 65 -7.08 -8.28 -21.27
C SER A 65 -5.56 -8.11 -21.45
N THR A 66 -4.82 -9.17 -21.13
CA THR A 66 -3.45 -9.37 -21.65
C THR A 66 -3.51 -10.07 -23.01
N THR A 67 -3.20 -9.35 -24.06
CA THR A 67 -3.17 -9.86 -25.44
C THR A 67 -1.76 -10.27 -25.85
N PHE A 68 -1.63 -11.14 -26.87
CA PHE A 68 -0.33 -11.53 -27.46
C PHE A 68 0.53 -10.33 -27.90
N GLY A 69 -0.12 -9.25 -28.37
CA GLY A 69 0.55 -8.01 -28.76
C GLY A 69 1.29 -7.33 -27.60
N ASP A 70 0.74 -7.41 -26.39
CA ASP A 70 1.34 -6.77 -25.21
C ASP A 70 2.69 -7.40 -24.88
N ARG A 71 2.80 -8.74 -24.97
CA ARG A 71 4.07 -9.43 -24.69
C ARG A 71 5.19 -9.10 -25.70
N VAL A 72 4.80 -8.83 -26.96
CA VAL A 72 5.76 -8.45 -28.00
C VAL A 72 6.20 -7.01 -27.81
N ALA A 73 5.25 -6.11 -27.51
CA ALA A 73 5.55 -4.71 -27.19
C ALA A 73 6.50 -4.59 -25.99
N ASP A 74 6.34 -5.43 -24.97
CA ASP A 74 7.18 -5.45 -23.77
C ASP A 74 8.65 -5.73 -24.09
N ARG A 75 8.89 -6.75 -24.91
CA ARG A 75 10.24 -7.09 -25.37
C ARG A 75 10.83 -5.99 -26.25
N VAL A 76 10.02 -5.34 -27.08
CA VAL A 76 10.50 -4.24 -27.94
C VAL A 76 10.85 -2.99 -27.12
N ALA A 77 10.05 -2.64 -26.11
CA ALA A 77 10.30 -1.49 -25.25
C ALA A 77 11.59 -1.66 -24.40
N GLU A 78 11.81 -2.86 -23.86
CA GLU A 78 13.03 -3.18 -23.10
C GLU A 78 14.30 -3.11 -23.96
N ILE A 79 14.22 -3.56 -25.22
CA ILE A 79 15.37 -3.55 -26.14
C ILE A 79 15.62 -2.15 -26.69
N GLY A 80 14.57 -1.41 -27.06
CA GLY A 80 14.66 -0.08 -27.67
C GLY A 80 15.19 1.01 -26.74
N GLY A 81 15.04 0.86 -25.42
CA GLY A 81 15.51 1.83 -24.43
C GLY A 81 16.98 1.67 -24.00
N SER A 82 17.68 0.64 -24.48
CA SER A 82 19.05 0.36 -24.04
C SER A 82 20.09 1.17 -24.81
N TRP A 83 21.09 1.71 -24.10
CA TRP A 83 22.26 2.34 -24.70
C TRP A 83 23.02 1.41 -25.65
N THR A 84 23.01 0.10 -25.39
CA THR A 84 23.64 -0.91 -26.26
C THR A 84 22.93 -1.02 -27.61
N PHE A 85 21.59 -0.87 -27.64
CA PHE A 85 20.82 -0.90 -28.88
C PHE A 85 21.17 0.29 -29.77
N ILE A 86 21.21 1.51 -29.20
CA ILE A 86 21.59 2.74 -29.92
C ILE A 86 22.97 2.61 -30.56
N ILE A 87 23.97 2.14 -29.79
CA ILE A 87 25.34 1.97 -30.29
C ILE A 87 25.38 0.92 -31.40
N SER A 88 24.71 -0.23 -31.23
CA SER A 88 24.65 -1.27 -32.26
C SER A 88 24.02 -0.79 -33.57
N PHE A 89 23.01 0.07 -33.47
CA PHE A 89 22.31 0.65 -34.61
C PHE A 89 23.19 1.64 -35.39
N VAL A 90 23.94 2.49 -34.68
CA VAL A 90 24.92 3.39 -35.30
C VAL A 90 26.04 2.60 -36.00
N VAL A 91 26.55 1.55 -35.35
CA VAL A 91 27.56 0.66 -35.96
C VAL A 91 27.00 -0.03 -37.19
N PHE A 92 25.76 -0.53 -37.15
CA PHE A 92 25.10 -1.14 -38.30
C PHE A 92 25.01 -0.18 -39.50
N ILE A 93 24.59 1.06 -39.27
CA ILE A 93 24.53 2.10 -40.32
C ILE A 93 25.92 2.36 -40.89
N ALA A 94 26.94 2.50 -40.04
CA ALA A 94 28.32 2.74 -40.47
C ALA A 94 28.89 1.57 -41.31
N VAL A 95 28.62 0.33 -40.89
CA VAL A 95 29.03 -0.89 -41.61
C VAL A 95 28.29 -0.98 -42.95
N TRP A 96 26.99 -0.70 -43.00
CA TRP A 96 26.19 -0.73 -44.24
C TRP A 96 26.69 0.30 -45.26
N ALA A 97 26.92 1.53 -44.80
CA ALA A 97 27.47 2.60 -45.63
C ALA A 97 28.88 2.28 -46.11
N GLY A 98 29.74 1.76 -45.23
CA GLY A 98 31.11 1.34 -45.56
C GLY A 98 31.15 0.19 -46.56
N LEU A 99 30.31 -0.84 -46.38
CA LEU A 99 30.22 -1.97 -47.30
C LEU A 99 29.78 -1.50 -48.69
N ASN A 100 28.72 -0.68 -48.79
CA ASN A 100 28.26 -0.16 -50.08
C ASN A 100 29.28 0.79 -50.73
N ALA A 101 30.03 1.57 -49.95
CA ALA A 101 31.11 2.41 -50.48
C ALA A 101 32.26 1.57 -51.09
N VAL A 102 32.63 0.45 -50.45
CA VAL A 102 33.66 -0.47 -50.97
C VAL A 102 33.14 -1.23 -52.21
N LEU A 103 31.89 -1.72 -52.18
CA LEU A 103 31.28 -2.41 -53.31
C LEU A 103 31.07 -1.48 -54.52
N LEU A 104 30.86 -0.18 -54.29
CA LEU A 104 30.80 0.83 -55.36
C LEU A 104 32.11 0.94 -56.12
N HIS A 105 33.25 0.85 -55.41
CA HIS A 105 34.57 0.83 -56.03
C HIS A 105 34.77 -0.39 -56.95
N TRP A 106 34.06 -1.49 -56.68
CA TRP A 106 34.08 -2.73 -57.47
C TRP A 106 32.92 -2.84 -58.48
N SER A 107 32.19 -1.74 -58.72
CA SER A 107 31.04 -1.67 -59.64
C SER A 107 29.88 -2.63 -59.31
N ALA A 108 29.80 -3.09 -58.06
CA ALA A 108 28.80 -4.06 -57.57
C ALA A 108 27.96 -3.50 -56.41
N ALA A 109 27.84 -2.16 -56.29
CA ALA A 109 27.07 -1.54 -55.22
C ALA A 109 25.59 -1.90 -55.30
N PHE A 110 25.06 -2.42 -54.18
CA PHE A 110 23.66 -2.77 -54.03
C PHE A 110 22.79 -1.55 -53.71
N ASP A 111 23.28 -0.62 -52.88
CA ASP A 111 22.62 0.64 -52.51
C ASP A 111 23.64 1.81 -52.62
N PRO A 112 23.85 2.37 -53.83
CA PRO A 112 24.77 3.49 -54.03
C PRO A 112 24.31 4.76 -53.30
N TYR A 113 25.25 5.66 -52.98
CA TYR A 113 24.92 7.00 -52.46
C TYR A 113 23.92 7.69 -53.39
N PRO A 114 22.74 8.13 -52.91
CA PRO A 114 22.39 8.57 -51.55
C PRO A 114 21.68 7.54 -50.62
N PHE A 115 21.88 6.22 -50.81
CA PHE A 115 21.35 5.13 -49.97
C PHE A 115 19.81 5.10 -49.87
N ILE A 116 19.12 4.89 -51.00
CA ILE A 116 17.66 4.96 -51.07
C ILE A 116 17.00 3.86 -50.23
N PHE A 117 17.59 2.67 -50.20
CA PHE A 117 17.03 1.52 -49.50
C PHE A 117 17.15 1.69 -47.99
N LEU A 118 18.33 2.14 -47.53
CA LEU A 118 18.55 2.47 -46.12
C LEU A 118 17.59 3.57 -45.66
N ASN A 119 17.40 4.63 -46.46
CA ASN A 119 16.46 5.71 -46.14
C ASN A 119 15.01 5.22 -46.01
N LEU A 120 14.58 4.32 -46.90
CA LEU A 120 13.24 3.74 -46.84
C LEU A 120 13.04 2.93 -45.55
N LEU A 121 14.02 2.09 -45.20
CA LEU A 121 13.98 1.27 -44.00
C LEU A 121 13.97 2.12 -42.72
N LEU A 122 14.80 3.15 -42.65
CA LEU A 122 14.84 4.09 -41.53
C LEU A 122 13.53 4.86 -41.37
N SER A 123 12.91 5.27 -42.49
CA SER A 123 11.63 5.98 -42.48
C SER A 123 10.50 5.09 -41.96
N LEU A 124 10.46 3.82 -42.38
CA LEU A 124 9.51 2.83 -41.87
C LEU A 124 9.72 2.56 -40.37
N LEU A 125 10.97 2.43 -39.93
CA LEU A 125 11.30 2.24 -38.52
C LEU A 125 10.84 3.44 -37.69
N ALA A 126 11.12 4.66 -38.13
CA ALA A 126 10.71 5.89 -37.46
C ALA A 126 9.19 6.04 -37.39
N ALA A 127 8.46 5.68 -38.46
CA ALA A 127 7.00 5.73 -38.47
C ALA A 127 6.36 4.79 -37.42
N LEU A 128 6.98 3.65 -37.14
CA LEU A 128 6.52 2.71 -36.11
C LEU A 128 6.96 3.07 -34.69
N GLN A 129 7.88 4.02 -34.50
CA GLN A 129 8.36 4.39 -33.17
C GLN A 129 7.28 5.04 -32.31
N ALA A 130 6.54 6.02 -32.84
CA ALA A 130 5.56 6.75 -32.03
C ALA A 130 4.45 5.87 -31.44
N PRO A 131 3.82 4.94 -32.19
CA PRO A 131 2.85 4.00 -31.63
C PRO A 131 3.46 3.04 -30.60
N VAL A 132 4.67 2.52 -30.84
CA VAL A 132 5.36 1.62 -29.89
C VAL A 132 5.70 2.36 -28.59
N ILE A 133 6.17 3.60 -28.69
CA ILE A 133 6.42 4.47 -27.53
C ILE A 133 5.11 4.74 -26.78
N MET A 134 4.02 5.05 -27.49
CA MET A 134 2.70 5.25 -26.88
C MET A 134 2.20 4.00 -26.15
N MET A 135 2.39 2.81 -26.74
CA MET A 135 2.02 1.54 -26.09
C MET A 135 2.87 1.30 -24.83
N ALA A 136 4.17 1.55 -24.90
CA ALA A 136 5.06 1.44 -23.74
C ALA A 136 4.68 2.44 -22.63
N GLN A 137 4.31 3.66 -23.01
CA GLN A 137 3.86 4.71 -22.10
C GLN A 137 2.52 4.36 -21.43
N ASN A 138 1.51 3.90 -22.19
CA ASN A 138 0.24 3.44 -21.61
C ASN A 138 0.47 2.37 -20.55
N ARG A 139 1.32 1.38 -20.84
CA ARG A 139 1.65 0.33 -19.88
C ARG A 139 2.39 0.82 -18.64
N GLN A 140 3.28 1.79 -18.80
CA GLN A 140 3.95 2.40 -17.66
C GLN A 140 2.94 3.15 -16.78
N ALA A 141 2.02 3.90 -17.38
CA ALA A 141 0.94 4.57 -16.66
C ALA A 141 0.03 3.59 -15.89
N ASP A 142 -0.26 2.41 -16.45
CA ASP A 142 -1.05 1.40 -15.76
C ASP A 142 -0.32 0.79 -14.56
N ARG A 143 1.00 0.53 -14.68
CA ARG A 143 1.83 0.10 -13.53
C ARG A 143 1.93 1.18 -12.46
N ASP A 144 2.10 2.43 -12.87
CA ASP A 144 2.18 3.58 -11.95
C ASP A 144 0.85 3.74 -11.20
N ARG A 145 -0.29 3.52 -11.85
CA ARG A 145 -1.61 3.49 -11.22
C ARG A 145 -1.76 2.36 -10.19
N LEU A 146 -1.32 1.13 -10.52
CA LEU A 146 -1.34 0.02 -9.55
C LEU A 146 -0.50 0.32 -8.32
N THR A 147 0.70 0.85 -8.55
CA THR A 147 1.63 1.21 -7.48
C THR A 147 1.00 2.29 -6.58
N ALA A 148 0.40 3.33 -7.18
CA ALA A 148 -0.29 4.37 -6.45
C ALA A 148 -1.50 3.83 -5.65
N ALA A 149 -2.26 2.87 -6.18
CA ALA A 149 -3.37 2.24 -5.48
C ALA A 149 -2.89 1.42 -4.27
N HIS A 150 -1.79 0.68 -4.42
CA HIS A 150 -1.16 -0.06 -3.33
C HIS A 150 -0.58 0.88 -2.27
N ASP A 151 0.13 1.93 -2.67
CA ASP A 151 0.69 2.93 -1.75
C ASP A 151 -0.42 3.61 -0.94
N TYR A 152 -1.54 3.91 -1.60
CA TYR A 152 -2.74 4.41 -0.92
C TYR A 152 -3.26 3.43 0.15
N GLU A 153 -3.28 2.12 -0.13
CA GLU A 153 -3.70 1.10 0.85
C GLU A 153 -2.73 1.02 2.05
N VAL A 154 -1.43 1.09 1.80
CA VAL A 154 -0.41 1.07 2.85
C VAL A 154 -0.51 2.31 3.74
N ASP A 155 -0.63 3.50 3.15
CA ASP A 155 -0.82 4.76 3.88
C ASP A 155 -2.07 4.72 4.74
N LEU A 156 -3.15 4.13 4.21
CA LEU A 156 -4.41 3.95 4.91
C LEU A 156 -4.25 3.08 6.15
N LYS A 157 -3.52 1.97 6.01
CA LYS A 157 -3.24 1.05 7.11
C LYS A 157 -2.38 1.72 8.17
N ALA A 158 -1.36 2.48 7.77
CA ALA A 158 -0.53 3.26 8.68
C ALA A 158 -1.37 4.30 9.45
N GLU A 159 -2.28 5.01 8.78
CA GLU A 159 -3.19 5.97 9.43
C GLU A 159 -4.06 5.30 10.50
N LEU A 160 -4.60 4.10 10.22
CA LEU A 160 -5.40 3.33 11.17
C LEU A 160 -4.58 2.85 12.37
N GLU A 161 -3.38 2.36 12.14
CA GLU A 161 -2.47 1.92 13.21
C GLU A 161 -2.07 3.10 14.11
N ILE A 162 -1.80 4.28 13.53
CA ILE A 162 -1.51 5.51 14.28
C ILE A 162 -2.71 5.93 15.13
N MET A 163 -3.94 5.88 14.58
CA MET A 163 -5.15 6.22 15.33
C MET A 163 -5.38 5.27 16.51
N ALA A 164 -5.21 3.96 16.29
CA ALA A 164 -5.31 2.97 17.36
C ALA A 164 -4.24 3.16 18.44
N LEU A 165 -3.02 3.56 18.05
CA LEU A 165 -1.95 3.93 18.97
C LEU A 165 -2.32 5.19 19.78
N HIS A 166 -2.92 6.18 19.14
CA HIS A 166 -3.36 7.42 19.78
C HIS A 166 -4.44 7.16 20.82
N ASP A 167 -5.49 6.41 20.47
CA ASP A 167 -6.57 6.04 21.38
C ASP A 167 -6.03 5.27 22.61
N LYS A 168 -5.08 4.36 22.40
CA LYS A 168 -4.43 3.62 23.49
C LYS A 168 -3.57 4.52 24.37
N LEU A 169 -2.87 5.47 23.78
CA LEU A 169 -2.08 6.45 24.53
C LEU A 169 -2.99 7.34 25.38
N ASP A 170 -4.12 7.78 24.84
CA ASP A 170 -5.09 8.61 25.56
C ASP A 170 -5.74 7.86 26.74
N ASP A 171 -6.05 6.57 26.58
CA ASP A 171 -6.54 5.73 27.69
C ASP A 171 -5.47 5.61 28.80
N LEU A 172 -4.21 5.33 28.43
CA LEU A 172 -3.10 5.25 29.39
C LEU A 172 -2.88 6.58 30.11
N ARG A 173 -2.89 7.70 29.37
CA ARG A 173 -2.77 9.05 29.94
C ARG A 173 -3.90 9.37 30.90
N SER A 174 -5.13 9.03 30.54
CA SER A 174 -6.30 9.27 31.39
C SER A 174 -6.23 8.49 32.71
N ARG A 175 -5.80 7.22 32.65
CA ARG A 175 -5.56 6.38 33.85
C ARG A 175 -4.46 6.96 34.74
N GLU A 176 -3.36 7.39 34.14
CA GLU A 176 -2.23 7.95 34.88
C GLU A 176 -2.58 9.28 35.55
N ILE A 177 -3.32 10.15 34.85
CA ILE A 177 -3.84 11.40 35.43
C ILE A 177 -4.79 11.11 36.60
N ALA A 178 -5.72 10.16 36.45
CA ALA A 178 -6.63 9.78 37.53
C ALA A 178 -5.87 9.26 38.75
N ALA A 179 -4.86 8.40 38.53
CA ALA A 179 -4.02 7.88 39.62
C ALA A 179 -3.17 8.97 40.30
N LEU A 180 -2.71 9.97 39.54
CA LEU A 180 -1.99 11.11 40.10
C LEU A 180 -2.91 12.00 40.95
N ILE A 181 -4.15 12.27 40.49
CA ILE A 181 -5.15 13.02 41.25
C ILE A 181 -5.45 12.30 42.58
N GLU A 182 -5.69 10.99 42.55
CA GLU A 182 -5.94 10.21 43.77
C GLU A 182 -4.76 10.28 44.75
N LYS A 183 -3.51 10.22 44.27
CA LYS A 183 -2.33 10.39 45.13
C LYS A 183 -2.24 11.78 45.75
N LEU A 184 -2.57 12.83 45.00
CA LEU A 184 -2.59 14.21 45.50
C LEU A 184 -3.66 14.40 46.58
N GLU A 185 -4.86 13.86 46.38
CA GLU A 185 -5.94 13.91 47.38
C GLU A 185 -5.54 13.22 48.69
N ARG A 186 -4.95 12.02 48.62
CA ARG A 186 -4.45 11.31 49.81
C ARG A 186 -3.36 12.08 50.55
N LEU A 187 -2.47 12.75 49.81
CA LEU A 187 -1.42 13.59 50.42
C LEU A 187 -2.03 14.82 51.10
N ALA A 188 -3.01 15.47 50.48
CA ALA A 188 -3.71 16.61 51.06
C ALA A 188 -4.40 16.22 52.38
N GLU A 189 -5.14 15.12 52.39
CA GLU A 189 -5.82 14.61 53.59
C GLU A 189 -4.84 14.26 54.72
N LYS A 190 -3.69 13.64 54.38
CA LYS A 190 -2.63 13.37 55.35
C LYS A 190 -2.04 14.65 55.95
N THR A 191 -1.81 15.68 55.13
CA THR A 191 -1.31 16.96 55.65
C THR A 191 -2.33 17.68 56.53
N GLU A 192 -3.63 17.61 56.22
CA GLU A 192 -4.68 18.20 57.05
C GLU A 192 -4.79 17.49 58.42
N THR A 193 -4.74 16.15 58.42
CA THR A 193 -4.80 15.36 59.65
C THR A 193 -3.57 15.59 60.54
N GLU A 194 -2.37 15.68 59.97
CA GLU A 194 -1.14 16.04 60.70
C GLU A 194 -1.22 17.46 61.28
N LEU A 195 -1.75 18.43 60.53
CA LEU A 195 -1.94 19.80 61.00
C LEU A 195 -2.97 19.86 62.15
N ALA A 196 -4.06 19.11 62.06
CA ALA A 196 -5.07 19.02 63.10
C ALA A 196 -4.51 18.39 64.39
N ALA A 197 -3.72 17.33 64.26
CA ALA A 197 -3.04 16.68 65.38
C ALA A 197 -2.08 17.65 66.09
N LEU A 198 -1.22 18.36 65.35
CA LEU A 198 -0.29 19.35 65.91
C LEU A 198 -1.00 20.51 66.61
N LYS A 199 -2.13 20.99 66.05
CA LYS A 199 -2.95 22.01 66.70
C LYS A 199 -3.56 21.51 68.02
N SER A 200 -4.02 20.26 68.05
CA SER A 200 -4.57 19.67 69.27
C SER A 200 -3.52 19.49 70.37
N GLU A 201 -2.30 19.09 70.00
CA GLU A 201 -1.17 18.94 70.94
C GLU A 201 -0.72 20.30 71.50
N ARG A 202 -0.69 21.34 70.67
CA ARG A 202 -0.41 22.72 71.11
C ARG A 202 -1.50 23.31 72.01
N ALA A 203 -2.77 22.93 71.82
CA ALA A 203 -3.87 23.43 72.63
C ALA A 203 -3.96 22.73 74.01
N ALA A 204 -3.39 21.53 74.14
CA ALA A 204 -3.36 20.76 75.38
C ALA A 204 -2.17 21.10 76.31
N LYS A 205 -1.28 21.99 75.88
CA LYS A 205 -0.03 22.36 76.55
C LYS A 205 -0.04 23.83 76.96
#